data_AF-A0A7D5TP53-F1
#
_entry.id   AF-A0A7D5TP53-F1
#
_cell.length_a   1.000
_cell.length_b   1.000
_cell.length_c   1.000
_cell.angle_alpha   90.00
_cell.angle_beta   90.00
_cell.angle_gamma   90.00
#
_symmetry.space_group_name_H-M   'P 1'
#
loop_
_entity.id
_entity.type
_entity.pdbx_description
1 polymer ?
#
loop_
_entity_poly.entity_id
_entity_poly.type
_entity_poly.pdbx_seq_one_letter_code
_entity_poly.pdbx_strand_id
1 'polypeptide(L)'
;MPSIPRWLPDDWEFWQAATLLALAVWILARTSEFWLMSALQSLAWSLHGTVPGVPQASLDQIRPVVEVFVAMWLPVALCTFFLGFFAFHAESDRRRAAADER
;
A
#
# COMPACT_ATOMS: atom_id res chain seq x y z
N MET A 1 6.12 -19.73 20.20
CA MET A 1 5.93 -18.93 18.98
C MET A 1 4.97 -17.80 19.29
N PRO A 2 5.22 -16.55 18.86
CA PRO A 2 4.26 -15.48 19.04
C PRO A 2 2.95 -15.83 18.31
N SER A 3 1.84 -15.76 19.04
CA SER A 3 0.51 -16.05 18.54
C SER A 3 0.07 -14.94 17.58
N ILE A 4 -0.13 -15.29 16.32
CA ILE A 4 -0.70 -14.37 15.32
C ILE A 4 -2.12 -14.03 15.78
N PRO A 5 -2.50 -12.74 15.87
CA PRO A 5 -3.81 -12.34 16.35
C PRO A 5 -4.93 -12.82 15.42
N ARG A 6 -6.01 -13.37 15.99
CA ARG A 6 -7.14 -14.01 15.26
C ARG A 6 -7.96 -13.08 14.36
N TRP A 7 -7.71 -11.78 14.39
CA TRP A 7 -8.38 -10.79 13.54
C TRP A 7 -7.81 -10.70 12.12
N LEU A 8 -6.65 -11.32 11.88
CA LEU A 8 -6.03 -11.30 10.56
C LEU A 8 -6.74 -12.33 9.67
N PRO A 9 -6.98 -12.01 8.39
CA PRO A 9 -7.47 -12.99 7.45
C PRO A 9 -6.53 -14.19 7.41
N ASP A 10 -7.07 -15.41 7.42
CA ASP A 10 -6.28 -16.63 7.28
C ASP A 10 -6.26 -17.14 5.83
N ASP A 11 -6.97 -16.46 4.93
CA ASP A 11 -7.10 -16.83 3.52
C ASP A 11 -5.91 -16.32 2.69
N TRP A 12 -5.19 -17.24 2.07
CA TRP A 12 -4.06 -16.92 1.19
C TRP A 12 -4.49 -16.06 -0.01
N GLU A 13 -5.67 -16.30 -0.57
CA GLU A 13 -6.14 -15.57 -1.75
C GLU A 13 -6.29 -14.07 -1.46
N PHE A 14 -6.78 -13.73 -0.26
CA PHE A 14 -6.89 -12.35 0.20
C PHE A 14 -5.51 -11.67 0.27
N TRP A 15 -4.54 -12.32 0.92
CA TRP A 15 -3.19 -11.76 1.08
C TRP A 15 -2.45 -11.62 -0.24
N GLN A 16 -2.60 -12.59 -1.13
CA GLN A 16 -2.04 -12.55 -2.46
C GLN A 16 -2.66 -11.41 -3.28
N ALA A 17 -4.00 -11.27 -3.27
CA ALA A 17 -4.70 -10.20 -3.95
C ALA A 17 -4.26 -8.82 -3.45
N ALA A 18 -4.18 -8.63 -2.13
CA ALA A 18 -3.73 -7.38 -1.53
C ALA A 18 -2.26 -7.05 -1.89
N THR A 19 -1.38 -8.06 -1.92
CA THR A 19 0.01 -7.91 -2.38
C THR A 19 0.08 -7.47 -3.83
N LEU A 20 -0.64 -8.15 -4.72
CA LEU A 20 -0.67 -7.85 -6.15
C LEU A 20 -1.25 -6.46 -6.42
N LEU A 21 -2.29 -6.08 -5.69
CA LEU A 21 -2.88 -4.74 -5.77
C LEU A 21 -1.86 -3.67 -5.38
N ALA A 22 -1.17 -3.83 -4.24
CA ALA A 22 -0.15 -2.89 -3.80
C ALA A 22 1.00 -2.79 -4.81
N LEU A 23 1.42 -3.91 -5.41
CA LEU A 23 2.45 -3.93 -6.44
C LEU A 23 1.98 -3.24 -7.72
N ALA A 24 0.74 -3.46 -8.15
CA ALA A 24 0.16 -2.81 -9.31
C ALA A 24 0.08 -1.29 -9.11
N VAL A 25 -0.32 -0.84 -7.91
CA VAL A 25 -0.33 0.59 -7.54
C VAL A 25 1.09 1.16 -7.55
N TRP A 26 2.08 0.43 -7.02
CA TRP A 26 3.48 0.87 -7.08
C TRP A 26 3.97 1.05 -8.52
N ILE A 27 3.72 0.07 -9.39
CA ILE A 27 4.11 0.12 -10.81
C ILE A 27 3.42 1.31 -11.47
N LEU A 28 2.10 1.45 -11.32
CA LEU A 28 1.33 2.54 -11.90
C LEU A 28 1.84 3.91 -11.43
N ALA A 29 2.10 4.04 -10.13
CA ALA A 29 2.58 5.28 -9.54
C ALA A 29 3.99 5.63 -10.04
N ARG A 30 4.86 4.63 -10.19
CA ARG A 30 6.23 4.82 -10.71
C ARG A 30 6.24 5.18 -12.20
N THR A 31 5.40 4.54 -13.02
CA THR A 31 5.33 4.82 -14.46
C THR A 31 4.62 6.14 -14.76
N SER A 32 3.75 6.59 -13.86
CA SER A 32 2.92 7.79 -14.04
C SER A 32 3.35 8.96 -13.15
N GLU A 33 4.60 8.97 -12.67
CA GLU A 33 5.11 9.93 -11.68
C GLU A 33 4.92 11.40 -12.10
N PHE A 34 5.27 11.74 -13.34
CA PHE A 34 5.07 13.11 -13.87
C PHE A 34 3.60 13.51 -13.97
N TRP A 35 2.75 12.55 -14.35
CA TRP A 35 1.31 12.77 -14.41
C TRP A 35 0.74 12.99 -13.00
N LEU A 36 1.17 12.19 -12.02
CA LEU A 36 0.80 12.35 -10.61
C LEU A 36 1.20 13.72 -10.05
N MET A 37 2.41 14.18 -10.36
CA MET A 37 2.86 15.52 -9.97
C MET A 37 1.95 16.61 -10.57
N SER A 38 1.62 16.51 -11.85
CA SER A 38 0.78 17.49 -12.54
C SER A 38 -0.68 17.47 -12.04
N ALA A 39 -1.20 16.27 -11.77
CA ALA A 39 -2.54 16.08 -11.21
C ALA A 39 -2.63 16.63 -9.79
N LEU A 40 -1.66 16.31 -8.92
CA LEU A 40 -1.64 16.79 -7.54
C LEU A 40 -1.43 18.30 -7.46
N GLN A 41 -0.61 18.87 -8.36
CA GLN A 41 -0.47 20.31 -8.49
C GLN A 41 -1.79 20.98 -8.89
N SER A 42 -2.47 20.45 -9.91
CA SER A 42 -3.77 20.97 -10.37
C SER A 42 -4.83 20.91 -9.25
N LEU A 43 -4.80 19.83 -8.47
CA LEU A 43 -5.70 19.63 -7.33
C LEU A 43 -5.37 20.58 -6.18
N ALA A 44 -4.09 20.84 -5.91
CA ALA A 44 -3.66 21.84 -4.94
C ALA A 44 -4.11 23.25 -5.34
N TRP A 45 -4.03 23.58 -6.64
CA TRP A 45 -4.51 24.86 -7.18
C TRP A 45 -6.04 25.00 -7.11
N SER A 46 -6.79 23.93 -7.40
CA SER A 46 -8.25 23.96 -7.29
C SER A 46 -8.72 24.12 -5.84
N LEU A 47 -8.05 23.45 -4.89
CA LEU A 47 -8.37 23.52 -3.46
C LEU A 47 -8.01 24.87 -2.83
N HIS A 48 -6.88 25.48 -3.22
CA HIS A 48 -6.51 26.80 -2.71
C HIS A 48 -7.44 27.91 -3.22
N GLY A 49 -8.20 27.67 -4.29
CA GLY A 49 -8.99 28.70 -4.95
C GLY A 49 -8.14 29.83 -5.50
N THR A 50 -8.76 30.73 -6.26
CA THR A 50 -8.13 31.98 -6.71
C THR A 50 -8.00 32.97 -5.55
N VAL A 51 -7.35 32.58 -4.45
CA VAL A 51 -7.05 33.52 -3.36
C VAL A 51 -5.96 34.47 -3.86
N PRO A 52 -6.28 35.77 -4.07
CA PRO A 52 -5.31 36.70 -4.62
C PRO A 52 -4.13 36.83 -3.66
N GLY A 53 -2.90 36.61 -4.17
CA GLY A 53 -1.66 36.81 -3.41
C GLY A 53 -1.09 35.56 -2.72
N VAL A 54 -1.72 34.38 -2.81
CA VAL A 54 -1.12 33.13 -2.32
C VAL A 54 -0.23 32.51 -3.42
N PRO A 55 1.04 32.19 -3.14
CA PRO A 55 1.90 31.48 -4.08
C PRO A 55 1.27 30.13 -4.44
N GLN A 56 1.04 29.90 -5.73
CA GLN A 56 0.57 28.60 -6.21
C GLN A 56 1.61 27.51 -5.94
N ALA A 57 1.16 26.31 -5.59
CA ALA A 57 2.04 25.18 -5.31
C ALA A 57 2.96 24.91 -6.51
N SER A 58 4.27 24.94 -6.28
CA SER A 58 5.27 24.64 -7.30
C SER A 58 5.51 23.14 -7.42
N LEU A 59 6.04 22.69 -8.56
CA LEU A 59 6.42 21.28 -8.73
C LEU A 59 7.49 20.83 -7.71
N ASP A 60 8.34 21.74 -7.24
CA ASP A 60 9.33 21.45 -6.20
C ASP A 60 8.68 21.09 -4.86
N GLN A 61 7.54 21.71 -4.55
CA GLN A 61 6.77 21.40 -3.34
C GLN A 61 5.96 20.11 -3.48
N ILE A 62 5.49 19.80 -4.69
CA ILE A 62 4.65 18.63 -4.99
C ILE A 62 5.50 17.36 -5.11
N ARG A 63 6.69 17.47 -5.69
CA ARG A 63 7.63 16.37 -5.92
C ARG A 63 7.87 15.47 -4.71
N PRO A 64 8.27 15.97 -3.53
CA PRO A 64 8.53 15.11 -2.37
C PRO A 64 7.29 14.35 -1.90
N VAL A 65 6.08 14.93 -2.05
CA VAL A 65 4.84 14.26 -1.69
C VAL A 65 4.58 13.07 -2.62
N VAL A 66 4.75 13.27 -3.93
CA VAL A 66 4.60 12.19 -4.91
C VAL A 66 5.68 11.13 -4.71
N GLU A 67 6.93 11.52 -4.51
CA GLU A 67 8.03 10.57 -4.26
C GLU A 67 7.76 9.70 -3.03
N VAL A 68 7.30 10.28 -1.91
CA VAL A 68 6.89 9.52 -0.71
C VAL A 68 5.72 8.59 -1.01
N PHE A 69 4.71 9.09 -1.73
CA PHE A 69 3.56 8.28 -2.15
C PHE A 69 3.98 7.09 -3.01
N VAL A 70 4.89 7.27 -3.97
CA VAL A 70 5.41 6.16 -4.78
C VAL A 70 6.23 5.20 -3.91
N ALA A 71 7.11 5.73 -3.06
CA ALA A 71 8.03 4.95 -2.25
C ALA A 71 7.32 4.05 -1.22
N MET A 72 6.14 4.43 -0.71
CA MET A 72 5.44 3.65 0.31
C MET A 72 4.80 2.35 -0.21
N TRP A 73 4.42 2.28 -1.50
CA TRP A 73 3.65 1.13 -2.00
C TRP A 73 4.44 -0.17 -2.10
N LEU A 74 5.75 -0.09 -2.40
CA LEU A 74 6.59 -1.29 -2.44
C LEU A 74 6.76 -1.93 -1.06
N PRO A 75 7.12 -1.19 0.02
CA PRO A 75 7.05 -1.69 1.38
C PRO A 75 5.70 -2.28 1.76
N VAL A 76 4.59 -1.61 1.40
CA VAL A 76 3.23 -2.13 1.66
C VAL A 76 3.02 -3.48 0.97
N ALA A 77 3.42 -3.64 -0.29
CA ALA A 77 3.31 -4.92 -1.00
C ALA A 77 4.12 -6.02 -0.31
N LEU A 78 5.37 -5.73 0.07
CA LEU A 78 6.23 -6.69 0.77
C LEU A 78 5.65 -7.08 2.14
N CYS A 79 5.24 -6.10 2.94
CA CYS A 79 4.63 -6.35 4.25
C CYS A 79 3.37 -7.20 4.13
N THR A 80 2.50 -6.89 3.17
CA THR A 80 1.26 -7.64 2.93
C THR A 80 1.57 -9.10 2.56
N PHE A 81 2.57 -9.31 1.71
CA PHE A 81 3.01 -10.65 1.34
C PHE A 81 3.54 -11.44 2.54
N PHE A 82 4.48 -10.88 3.30
CA PHE A 82 5.10 -11.57 4.43
C PHE A 82 4.11 -11.85 5.55
N LEU A 83 3.27 -10.87 5.91
CA LEU A 83 2.23 -11.07 6.92
C LEU A 83 1.25 -12.17 6.49
N GLY A 84 0.83 -12.16 5.24
CA GLY A 84 -0.05 -13.19 4.70
C GLY A 84 0.56 -14.58 4.67
N PHE A 85 1.82 -14.66 4.26
CA PHE A 85 2.58 -15.89 4.29
C PHE A 85 2.63 -16.49 5.71
N PHE A 86 3.02 -15.70 6.70
CA PHE A 86 3.10 -16.18 8.08
C PHE A 86 1.72 -16.51 8.66
N ALA A 87 0.70 -15.70 8.41
CA ALA A 87 -0.67 -15.94 8.89
C ALA A 87 -1.22 -17.27 8.33
N PHE A 88 -1.13 -17.46 7.01
CA PHE A 88 -1.60 -18.67 6.35
C PHE A 88 -0.88 -19.93 6.84
N HIS A 89 0.45 -19.86 6.98
CA HIS A 89 1.23 -21.01 7.45
C HIS A 89 0.94 -21.35 8.91
N ALA A 90 0.84 -20.36 9.79
CA ALA A 90 0.52 -20.59 11.19
C ALA A 90 -0.88 -21.17 11.40
N GLU A 91 -1.85 -20.81 10.55
CA GLU A 91 -3.19 -21.43 10.58
C GLU A 91 -3.16 -22.85 9.99
N SER A 92 -2.42 -23.06 8.90
CA SER A 92 -2.27 -24.40 8.30
C SER A 92 -1.64 -25.40 9.27
N ASP A 93 -0.60 -24.99 10.01
CA ASP A 93 0.05 -25.83 11.01
C ASP A 93 -0.88 -26.12 12.20
N ARG A 94 -1.69 -25.14 12.63
CA ARG A 94 -2.73 -25.35 13.65
C ARG A 94 -3.79 -26.37 13.21
N ARG A 95 -4.23 -26.32 11.96
CA ARG A 95 -5.20 -27.28 11.40
C ARG A 95 -4.64 -28.69 11.29
N ARG A 96 -3.36 -28.83 10.93
CA ARG A 96 -2.67 -30.12 10.89
C ARG A 96 -2.57 -30.74 12.29
N ALA A 97 -2.11 -29.97 13.27
CA ALA A 97 -2.03 -30.44 14.66
C ALA A 97 -3.40 -30.90 15.20
N ALA A 98 -4.48 -30.16 14.91
CA ALA A 98 -5.83 -30.53 15.32
C ALA A 98 -6.41 -31.74 14.57
N ALA A 99 -5.89 -32.06 13.38
CA ALA A 99 -6.26 -33.24 12.60
C ALA A 99 -5.52 -34.49 13.10
N ASP A 100 -4.26 -34.36 13.52
CA ASP A 100 -3.45 -35.46 14.06
C ASP A 100 -3.89 -35.90 15.48
N GLU A 101 -4.60 -35.04 16.21
CA GLU A 101 -5.19 -35.35 17.53
C GLU A 101 -6.54 -36.09 17.46
N ARG A 102 -7.12 -36.29 16.27
CA ARG A 102 -8.41 -36.98 16.05
C ARG A 102 -8.23 -38.38 15.49
#